data_AF-A0A2L2YES4-F1
#
_entry.id   AF-A0A2L2YES4-F1
#
_cell.length_a   1.000
_cell.length_b   1.000
_cell.length_c   1.000
_cell.angle_alpha   90.00
_cell.angle_beta   90.00
_cell.angle_gamma   90.00
#
_symmetry.space_group_name_H-M   'P 1'
#
loop_
_entity.id
_entity.type
_entity.pdbx_description
1 polymer ?
#
loop_
_entity_poly.entity_id
_entity_poly.type
_entity_poly.pdbx_seq_one_letter_code
_entity_poly.pdbx_strand_id
1 'polypeptide(L)'
;RPAHEFGTPFNGSFHSIGLVLTEPASGCNIPMNKLELHNNIALMDRGSCSFLSKCINAEKVGVVAVIIADNDISNDDQYIDMVTDTTDRNCSVPAMFLLGKDGYMIKRSLRTLNLTRAIINIPINMTYVFPHDQKQPPWVLW
;
A
#
# COMPACT_ATOMS: atom_id res chain seq x y z
N ARG A 1 1.17 -2.73 8.50
CA ARG A 1 2.28 -2.43 9.46
C ARG A 1 3.16 -1.32 8.89
N PRO A 2 3.46 -0.21 9.60
CA PRO A 2 4.33 0.85 9.06
C PRO A 2 5.78 0.37 8.88
N ALA A 3 6.56 1.07 8.06
CA ALA A 3 7.99 0.84 7.91
C ALA A 3 8.75 1.16 9.21
N HIS A 4 9.83 0.42 9.49
CA HIS A 4 10.57 0.54 10.75
C HIS A 4 11.67 1.61 10.68
N GLU A 5 12.38 1.70 9.55
CA GLU A 5 13.64 2.48 9.44
C GLU A 5 13.62 3.59 8.38
N PHE A 6 12.55 3.71 7.60
CA PHE A 6 12.42 4.71 6.54
C PHE A 6 10.98 5.20 6.41
N GLY A 7 10.80 6.32 5.71
CA GLY A 7 9.50 6.95 5.57
C GLY A 7 9.17 7.85 6.75
N THR A 8 8.21 8.75 6.54
CA THR A 8 7.63 9.52 7.63
C THR A 8 6.62 8.67 8.41
N PRO A 9 6.43 8.93 9.71
CA PRO A 9 5.37 8.25 10.46
C PRO A 9 3.99 8.66 9.91
N PHE A 10 3.03 7.73 9.95
CA PHE A 10 1.62 8.01 9.67
C PHE A 10 1.00 8.84 10.81
N ASN A 11 1.34 10.12 10.89
CA ASN A 11 0.82 11.04 11.91
C ASN A 11 -0.51 11.68 11.50
N GLY A 12 -0.88 11.60 10.22
CA GLY A 12 -2.11 12.19 9.67
C GLY A 12 -3.16 11.13 9.33
N SER A 13 -4.42 11.56 9.35
CA SER A 13 -5.54 10.79 8.82
C SER A 13 -5.76 11.10 7.34
N PHE A 14 -5.78 10.07 6.49
CA PHE A 14 -6.20 10.17 5.11
C PHE A 14 -7.68 9.84 4.99
N HIS A 15 -8.47 10.77 4.46
CA HIS A 15 -9.90 10.57 4.22
C HIS A 15 -10.21 10.65 2.73
N SER A 16 -11.02 9.71 2.23
CA SER A 16 -11.50 9.65 0.85
C SER A 16 -10.38 9.76 -0.20
N ILE A 17 -9.23 9.14 0.07
CA ILE A 17 -8.08 9.19 -0.81
C ILE A 17 -8.06 8.03 -1.81
N GLY A 18 -7.53 8.28 -3.01
CA GLY A 18 -7.35 7.24 -4.01
C GLY A 18 -6.20 6.30 -3.65
N LEU A 19 -6.46 4.99 -3.71
CA LEU A 19 -5.48 3.92 -3.75
C LEU A 19 -5.34 3.44 -5.19
N VAL A 20 -4.16 3.61 -5.76
CA VAL A 20 -3.87 3.40 -7.19
C VAL A 20 -2.79 2.33 -7.34
N LEU A 21 -2.98 1.41 -8.29
CA LEU A 21 -1.96 0.40 -8.61
C LEU A 21 -0.83 1.05 -9.39
N THR A 22 0.43 0.78 -9.03
CA THR A 22 1.55 1.29 -9.82
C THR A 22 1.76 0.49 -11.11
N GLU A 23 2.24 1.14 -12.16
CA GLU A 23 2.65 0.49 -13.39
C GLU A 23 4.14 0.77 -13.68
N PRO A 24 5.05 -0.22 -13.56
CA PRO A 24 4.82 -1.63 -13.22
C PRO A 24 4.42 -1.85 -11.75
N ALA A 25 3.71 -2.94 -11.47
CA ALA A 25 3.22 -3.29 -10.13
C ALA A 25 4.36 -3.46 -9.10
N SER A 26 5.57 -3.79 -9.54
CA SER A 26 6.73 -3.92 -8.66
C SER A 26 7.25 -2.59 -8.11
N GLY A 27 6.99 -1.45 -8.76
CA GLY A 27 7.50 -0.15 -8.30
C GLY A 27 9.03 0.00 -8.28
N CYS A 28 9.77 -0.91 -8.94
CA CYS A 28 11.24 -0.88 -8.97
C CYS A 28 11.81 0.16 -9.94
N ASN A 29 10.99 0.63 -10.87
CA ASN A 29 11.27 1.77 -11.72
C ASN A 29 10.27 2.88 -11.40
N ILE A 30 10.54 4.08 -11.91
CA ILE A 30 9.59 5.20 -11.81
C ILE A 30 8.27 4.77 -12.48
N PRO A 31 7.13 4.81 -11.76
CA PRO A 31 5.84 4.44 -12.33
C PRO A 31 5.49 5.25 -13.58
N MET A 32 4.85 4.61 -14.56
CA MET A 32 4.40 5.21 -15.81
C MET A 32 3.11 6.02 -15.61
N ASN A 33 2.21 5.54 -14.75
CA ASN A 33 0.92 6.17 -14.43
C ASN A 33 1.04 7.31 -13.40
N LYS A 34 2.01 8.21 -13.60
CA LYS A 34 2.32 9.32 -12.67
C LYS A 34 1.13 10.22 -12.38
N LEU A 35 0.33 10.51 -13.41
CA LEU A 35 -0.83 11.41 -13.30
C LEU A 35 -1.90 10.85 -12.35
N GLU A 36 -2.08 9.53 -12.33
CA GLU A 36 -3.03 8.87 -11.43
C GLU A 36 -2.49 8.77 -10.01
N LEU A 37 -1.18 8.58 -9.87
CA LEU A 37 -0.51 8.42 -8.58
C LEU A 37 -0.32 9.75 -7.82
N HIS A 38 -0.27 10.87 -8.53
CA HIS A 38 -0.08 12.18 -7.93
C HIS A 38 -1.20 12.50 -6.92
N ASN A 39 -0.83 12.90 -5.70
CA ASN A 39 -1.72 13.13 -4.56
C ASN A 39 -2.57 11.93 -4.13
N ASN A 40 -2.22 10.71 -4.56
CA ASN A 40 -2.88 9.48 -4.18
C ASN A 40 -1.89 8.53 -3.47
N ILE A 41 -2.40 7.41 -2.98
CA ILE A 41 -1.64 6.36 -2.34
C ILE A 41 -1.25 5.32 -3.40
N ALA A 42 0.03 4.98 -3.47
CA ALA A 42 0.53 3.96 -4.37
C ALA A 42 0.44 2.57 -3.75
N LEU A 43 -0.17 1.61 -4.45
CA LEU A 43 -0.15 0.19 -4.12
C LEU A 43 0.84 -0.55 -5.04
N MET A 44 1.85 -1.17 -4.42
CA MET A 44 2.93 -1.90 -5.07
C MET A 44 3.03 -3.33 -4.53
N ASP A 45 3.62 -4.22 -5.31
CA ASP A 45 3.92 -5.59 -4.91
C ASP A 45 5.34 -5.72 -4.36
N ARG A 46 5.49 -6.54 -3.32
CA ARG A 46 6.79 -6.94 -2.79
C ARG A 46 7.56 -7.79 -3.81
N GLY A 47 8.89 -7.64 -3.78
CA GLY A 47 9.81 -8.39 -4.64
C GLY A 47 10.57 -7.51 -5.63
N SER A 48 11.51 -8.11 -6.36
CA SER A 48 12.36 -7.50 -7.40
C SER A 48 13.35 -6.40 -6.96
N CYS A 49 13.04 -5.62 -5.93
CA CYS A 49 13.89 -4.56 -5.38
C CYS A 49 13.56 -4.28 -3.90
N SER A 50 14.39 -3.48 -3.23
CA SER A 50 14.22 -3.12 -1.82
C SER A 50 12.97 -2.26 -1.56
N PHE A 51 12.43 -2.33 -0.34
CA PHE A 51 11.29 -1.51 0.08
C PHE A 51 11.60 -0.01 -0.01
N LEU A 52 12.82 0.39 0.38
CA LEU A 52 13.27 1.77 0.28
C LEU A 52 13.29 2.28 -1.17
N SER A 53 13.76 1.46 -2.12
CA SER A 53 13.78 1.85 -3.54
C SER A 53 12.37 2.06 -4.10
N LYS A 54 11.41 1.21 -3.70
CA LYS A 54 9.99 1.39 -4.05
C LYS A 54 9.44 2.70 -3.50
N CYS A 55 9.73 2.99 -2.24
CA CYS A 55 9.31 4.22 -1.57
C CYS A 55 9.84 5.47 -2.31
N ILE A 56 11.15 5.51 -2.60
CA ILE A 56 11.79 6.63 -3.32
C ILE A 56 11.22 6.79 -4.74
N ASN A 57 10.98 5.70 -5.46
CA ASN A 57 10.43 5.76 -6.81
C ASN A 57 8.99 6.29 -6.82
N ALA A 58 8.19 5.92 -5.82
CA ALA A 58 6.84 6.41 -5.66
C ALA A 58 6.82 7.89 -5.20
N GLU A 59 7.73 8.28 -4.30
CA GLU A 59 7.92 9.68 -3.87
C GLU A 59 8.18 10.60 -5.07
N LYS A 60 9.03 10.18 -6.02
CA LYS A 60 9.33 10.95 -7.25
C LYS A 60 8.12 11.24 -8.13
N VAL A 61 7.01 10.52 -7.97
CA VAL A 61 5.78 10.75 -8.73
C VAL A 61 4.71 11.50 -7.92
N GLY A 62 5.04 11.97 -6.71
CA GLY A 62 4.18 12.84 -5.92
C GLY A 62 3.05 12.11 -5.18
N VAL A 63 3.29 10.86 -4.76
CA VAL A 63 2.34 10.12 -3.91
C VAL A 63 2.33 10.69 -2.50
N VAL A 64 1.22 10.53 -1.77
CA VAL A 64 1.16 10.94 -0.36
C VAL A 64 1.52 9.83 0.61
N ALA A 65 1.44 8.58 0.16
CA ALA A 65 1.77 7.39 0.94
C ALA A 65 2.02 6.19 0.03
N VAL A 66 2.70 5.19 0.57
CA VAL A 66 3.05 3.95 -0.10
C VAL A 66 2.49 2.76 0.67
N ILE A 67 1.82 1.86 -0.04
CA ILE A 67 1.39 0.55 0.46
C ILE A 67 2.11 -0.52 -0.35
N ILE A 68 2.83 -1.40 0.32
CA ILE A 68 3.53 -2.53 -0.30
C ILE A 68 2.84 -3.81 0.16
N ALA A 69 2.17 -4.47 -0.77
CA ALA A 69 1.53 -5.76 -0.54
C ALA A 69 2.52 -6.90 -0.68
N ASP A 70 2.42 -7.90 0.18
CA ASP A 70 3.13 -9.15 -0.03
C ASP A 70 2.71 -9.79 -1.37
N ASN A 71 3.64 -10.53 -1.98
CA ASN A 71 3.39 -11.21 -3.24
C ASN A 71 2.82 -12.63 -3.05
N ASP A 72 2.86 -13.17 -1.83
CA ASP A 72 2.22 -14.44 -1.49
C ASP A 72 0.71 -14.25 -1.27
N ILE A 73 -0.09 -14.72 -2.22
CA ILE A 73 -1.55 -14.62 -2.20
C ILE A 73 -2.17 -15.41 -1.03
N SER A 74 -1.46 -16.41 -0.52
CA SER A 74 -1.92 -17.23 0.61
C SER A 74 -1.59 -16.63 1.97
N ASN A 75 -0.65 -15.67 2.04
CA ASN A 75 -0.26 -15.03 3.29
C ASN A 75 -1.35 -14.07 3.81
N ASP A 76 -1.92 -14.40 4.97
CA ASP A 76 -2.94 -13.61 5.66
C ASP A 76 -2.64 -13.31 7.13
N ASP A 77 -1.45 -13.62 7.62
CA ASP A 77 -1.05 -13.34 9.01
C ASP A 77 0.42 -12.87 9.16
N GLN A 78 1.30 -13.19 8.20
CA GLN A 78 2.73 -12.91 8.32
C GLN A 78 3.07 -11.49 7.87
N TYR A 79 3.28 -10.62 8.84
CA TYR A 79 3.84 -9.29 8.60
C TYR A 79 5.36 -9.34 8.51
N ILE A 80 5.91 -8.64 7.51
CA ILE A 80 7.35 -8.45 7.35
C ILE A 80 7.73 -7.05 7.80
N ASP A 81 8.86 -6.96 8.51
CA ASP A 81 9.48 -5.69 8.85
C ASP A 81 10.15 -5.07 7.62
N MET A 82 9.68 -3.88 7.25
CA MET A 82 10.29 -3.11 6.17
C MET A 82 11.46 -2.31 6.74
N VAL A 83 12.67 -2.78 6.43
CA VAL A 83 13.96 -2.19 6.82
C VAL A 83 14.66 -1.52 5.63
N THR A 84 15.64 -0.68 5.92
CA THR A 84 16.46 -0.02 4.89
C THR A 84 17.35 -1.02 4.15
N ASP A 85 17.87 -0.62 3.00
CA ASP A 85 18.88 -1.40 2.25
C ASP A 85 20.31 -0.90 2.50
N THR A 86 20.55 -0.20 3.62
CA THR A 86 21.87 0.28 4.08
C THR A 86 22.57 1.29 3.16
N THR A 87 21.83 1.93 2.26
CA THR A 87 22.38 2.86 1.27
C THR A 87 22.36 4.33 1.71
N ASP A 88 22.09 4.62 2.99
CA ASP A 88 21.92 5.98 3.56
C ASP A 88 20.92 6.89 2.82
N ARG A 89 20.12 6.33 1.90
CA ARG A 89 19.01 7.02 1.25
C ARG A 89 17.83 7.06 2.21
N ASN A 90 17.00 8.08 2.05
CA ASN A 90 15.76 8.20 2.81
C ASN A 90 14.58 8.42 1.87
N CYS A 91 13.39 8.14 2.38
CA CYS A 91 12.12 8.38 1.72
C CYS A 91 11.26 9.27 2.62
N SER A 92 10.68 10.34 2.09
CA SER A 92 9.91 11.29 2.91
C SER A 92 8.42 10.97 2.99
N VAL A 93 7.95 9.99 2.21
CA VAL A 93 6.55 9.55 2.24
C VAL A 93 6.35 8.40 3.22
N PRO A 94 5.18 8.32 3.87
CA PRO A 94 4.88 7.25 4.80
C PRO A 94 4.65 5.93 4.06
N ALA A 95 5.21 4.83 4.58
CA ALA A 95 5.16 3.51 3.94
C ALA A 95 4.54 2.46 4.86
N MET A 96 3.63 1.63 4.34
CA MET A 96 3.01 0.53 5.07
C MET A 96 3.07 -0.80 4.30
N PHE A 97 3.18 -1.87 5.06
CA PHE A 97 3.08 -3.25 4.60
C PHE A 97 1.64 -3.73 4.71
N LEU A 98 1.18 -4.39 3.64
CA LEU A 98 -0.11 -5.04 3.51
C LEU A 98 0.09 -6.54 3.25
N LEU A 99 -0.76 -7.37 3.85
CA LEU A 99 -0.73 -8.83 3.65
C LEU A 99 -1.05 -9.19 2.20
N GLY A 100 -0.53 -10.32 1.75
CA GLY A 100 -0.60 -10.68 0.34
C GLY A 100 -1.99 -11.08 -0.11
N LYS A 101 -2.77 -11.75 0.75
CA LYS A 101 -4.18 -12.07 0.49
C LYS A 101 -5.03 -10.82 0.31
N ASP A 102 -4.87 -9.83 1.19
CA ASP A 102 -5.59 -8.55 1.11
C ASP A 102 -5.17 -7.73 -0.12
N GLY A 103 -3.86 -7.62 -0.36
CA GLY A 103 -3.33 -6.93 -1.53
C GLY A 103 -3.81 -7.58 -2.84
N TYR A 104 -3.83 -8.91 -2.90
CA TYR A 104 -4.37 -9.66 -4.03
C TYR A 104 -5.84 -9.34 -4.28
N MET A 105 -6.66 -9.35 -3.23
CA MET A 105 -8.08 -9.12 -3.37
C MET A 105 -8.42 -7.68 -3.75
N ILE A 106 -7.72 -6.68 -3.19
CA ILE A 106 -7.85 -5.28 -3.62
C ILE A 106 -7.53 -5.15 -5.12
N LYS A 107 -6.38 -5.69 -5.56
CA LYS A 107 -5.97 -5.67 -6.97
C LYS A 107 -7.00 -6.37 -7.86
N ARG A 108 -7.50 -7.53 -7.44
CA ARG A 108 -8.51 -8.30 -8.17
C ARG A 108 -9.81 -7.50 -8.31
N SER A 109 -10.31 -6.91 -7.22
CA SER A 109 -11.52 -6.10 -7.24
C SER A 109 -11.39 -4.88 -8.17
N LEU A 110 -10.26 -4.16 -8.12
CA LEU A 110 -10.01 -3.03 -9.02
C LEU A 110 -10.04 -3.45 -10.49
N ARG A 111 -9.37 -4.56 -10.84
CA ARG A 111 -9.34 -5.09 -12.20
C ARG A 111 -10.70 -5.59 -12.67
N THR A 112 -11.39 -6.38 -11.86
CA THR A 112 -12.70 -6.96 -12.22
C THR A 112 -13.77 -5.89 -12.38
N LEU A 113 -13.73 -4.83 -11.59
CA LEU A 113 -14.66 -3.70 -11.68
C LEU A 113 -14.20 -2.61 -12.67
N ASN A 114 -13.05 -2.81 -13.33
CA ASN A 114 -12.43 -1.83 -14.23
C ASN A 114 -12.28 -0.44 -13.59
N LEU A 115 -11.89 -0.41 -12.32
CA LEU A 115 -11.65 0.80 -11.54
C LEU A 115 -10.18 1.18 -11.59
N THR A 116 -9.89 2.45 -11.86
CA THR A 116 -8.53 3.00 -11.83
C THR A 116 -8.01 3.21 -10.41
N ARG A 117 -8.91 3.41 -9.44
CA ARG A 117 -8.57 3.63 -8.03
C ARG A 117 -9.65 3.13 -7.07
N ALA A 118 -9.25 2.73 -5.87
CA ALA A 118 -10.15 2.51 -4.74
C ALA A 118 -10.16 3.76 -3.85
N ILE A 119 -11.29 4.11 -3.26
CA ILE A 119 -11.35 5.22 -2.29
C ILE A 119 -11.25 4.62 -0.89
N ILE A 120 -10.23 5.03 -0.12
CA ILE A 120 -9.93 4.48 1.21
C ILE A 120 -9.78 5.57 2.28
N ASN A 121 -9.89 5.14 3.55
CA ASN A 121 -9.65 5.96 4.74
C ASN A 121 -8.58 5.31 5.61
N ILE A 122 -7.63 6.09 6.13
CA ILE A 122 -6.56 5.63 7.02
C ILE A 122 -6.43 6.62 8.19
N PRO A 123 -6.48 6.18 9.45
CA PRO A 123 -6.82 4.82 9.88
C PRO A 123 -8.27 4.48 9.54
N ILE A 124 -8.56 3.18 9.40
CA ILE A 124 -9.93 2.70 9.17
C ILE A 124 -10.74 3.01 10.44
N ASN A 125 -11.82 3.77 10.30
CA ASN A 125 -12.71 4.07 11.43
C ASN A 125 -13.58 2.85 11.75
N MET A 126 -13.13 2.02 12.71
CA MET A 126 -13.89 0.86 13.21
C MET A 126 -14.50 1.09 14.60
N THR A 127 -14.31 2.27 15.22
CA THR A 127 -14.70 2.51 16.62
C THR A 127 -16.19 2.34 16.88
N TYR A 128 -17.03 2.58 15.88
CA TYR A 128 -18.50 2.45 15.97
C TYR A 128 -19.07 1.38 15.05
N VAL A 129 -18.21 0.52 14.49
CA VAL A 129 -18.64 -0.59 13.64
C VAL A 129 -18.69 -1.84 14.50
N PHE A 130 -19.91 -2.25 14.88
CA PHE A 130 -20.09 -3.48 15.64
C PHE A 130 -19.49 -4.66 14.88
N PRO A 131 -18.96 -5.70 15.56
CA PRO A 131 -18.32 -6.84 14.89
C PRO A 131 -19.16 -7.50 13.79
N HIS A 132 -20.50 -7.49 13.92
CA HIS A 132 -21.42 -8.01 12.92
C HIS A 132 -21.65 -7.08 11.71
N ASP A 133 -21.44 -5.77 11.90
CA ASP A 133 -21.50 -4.74 10.86
C ASP A 133 -20.12 -4.48 10.23
N GLN A 134 -19.06 -5.04 10.82
CA GLN A 134 -17.72 -4.98 10.25
C GLN A 134 -17.76 -5.75 8.94
N LYS A 135 -17.64 -5.01 7.85
CA LYS A 135 -17.37 -5.56 6.52
C LYS A 135 -15.97 -6.12 6.52
N GLN A 136 -15.81 -7.29 7.12
CA GLN A 136 -14.59 -8.05 7.00
C GLN A 136 -14.44 -8.48 5.54
N PRO A 137 -13.20 -8.56 5.07
CA PRO A 137 -12.97 -9.10 3.75
C PRO A 137 -13.51 -10.53 3.71
N PRO A 138 -14.32 -10.92 2.71
CA PRO A 138 -15.03 -12.20 2.68
C PRO A 138 -14.13 -13.45 2.63
N TRP A 139 -12.81 -13.27 2.63
CA TRP A 139 -11.79 -14.30 2.59
C TRP A 139 -11.06 -14.49 3.93
N VAL A 140 -11.34 -13.69 4.95
CA VAL A 140 -10.81 -13.91 6.31
C VAL A 140 -11.68 -14.99 6.96
N LEU A 141 -11.07 -16.09 7.39
CA LEU A 141 -11.76 -17.15 8.14
C LEU A 141 -11.77 -16.75 9.62
N TRP A 142 -12.94 -16.89 10.24
CA TRP A 142 -13.23 -16.53 11.63
C TRP A 142 -12.32 -17.20 12.66
#